data_AF-A0A1V5BX30-F1
#
_entry.id   AF-A0A1V5BX30-F1
#
_cell.length_a   1.000
_cell.length_b   1.000
_cell.length_c   1.000
_cell.angle_alpha   90.00
_cell.angle_beta   90.00
_cell.angle_gamma   90.00
#
_symmetry.space_group_name_H-M   'P 1'
#
loop_
_entity.id
_entity.type
_entity.pdbx_description
1 polymer ?
#
loop_
_entity_poly.entity_id
_entity_poly.type
_entity_poly.pdbx_seq_one_letter_code
_entity_poly.pdbx_strand_id
1 'polypeptide(L)'
;MQVSPVGLALPVQPAGSGNKPESGGSSFAEMLDNSLKKLNDSKVNADNLTIKFLTGEVQDFHQVAIAMQEASLTMQLAVEVRNKVIEAYQEVSRMQI
;
A
#
# COMPACT_ATOMS: atom_id res chain seq x y z
N MET A 1 -16.31 -18.96 70.63
CA MET A 1 -16.92 -17.62 70.38
C MET A 1 -15.73 -16.70 70.12
N GLN A 2 -15.42 -16.22 68.91
CA GLN A 2 -16.25 -15.84 67.77
C GLN A 2 -15.88 -16.62 66.50
N VAL A 3 -16.91 -17.05 65.77
CA VAL A 3 -16.84 -17.39 64.34
C VAL A 3 -17.62 -16.32 63.60
N SER A 4 -17.07 -15.82 62.50
CA SER A 4 -17.72 -14.89 61.58
C SER A 4 -17.17 -15.16 60.18
N PRO A 5 -17.99 -14.93 59.13
CA PRO A 5 -18.39 -16.01 58.24
C PRO A 5 -17.79 -15.92 56.84
N VAL A 6 -17.96 -17.03 56.14
CA VAL A 6 -17.68 -17.24 54.71
C VAL A 6 -18.39 -16.17 53.86
N GLY A 7 -17.61 -15.45 53.06
CA GLY A 7 -18.09 -14.59 51.98
C GLY A 7 -17.62 -15.17 50.63
N LEU A 8 -18.54 -15.87 49.95
CA LEU A 8 -18.42 -16.24 48.55
C LEU A 8 -18.49 -14.96 47.70
N ALA A 9 -17.41 -14.60 47.02
CA ALA A 9 -17.46 -13.69 45.89
C ALA A 9 -16.39 -14.12 44.87
N LEU A 10 -16.79 -14.98 43.94
CA LEU A 10 -16.04 -15.21 42.71
C LEU A 10 -15.99 -13.88 41.94
N PRO A 11 -14.80 -13.35 41.59
CA PRO A 11 -14.75 -12.38 40.52
C PRO A 11 -15.04 -13.13 39.22
N VAL A 12 -16.26 -12.97 38.70
CA VAL A 12 -16.56 -13.26 37.30
C VAL A 12 -15.72 -12.29 36.47
N GLN A 13 -14.54 -12.76 36.04
CA GLN A 13 -13.76 -12.09 35.03
C GLN A 13 -14.60 -12.12 33.76
N PRO A 14 -15.06 -10.97 33.21
CA PRO A 14 -15.49 -10.99 31.83
C PRO A 14 -14.23 -11.36 31.04
N ALA A 15 -14.26 -12.51 30.37
CA ALA A 15 -13.37 -12.79 29.25
C ALA A 15 -13.71 -11.76 28.16
N GLY A 16 -13.24 -10.53 28.38
CA GLY A 16 -13.06 -9.55 27.32
C GLY A 16 -11.99 -10.16 26.44
N SER A 17 -12.45 -10.91 25.44
CA SER A 17 -11.75 -11.07 24.19
C SER A 17 -11.61 -9.67 23.61
N GLY A 18 -10.64 -8.93 24.14
CA GLY A 18 -10.09 -7.75 23.54
C GLY A 18 -9.38 -8.28 22.31
N ASN A 19 -10.17 -8.46 21.26
CA ASN A 19 -9.70 -8.50 19.89
C ASN A 19 -8.97 -7.17 19.70
N LYS A 20 -7.70 -7.15 20.11
CA LYS A 20 -6.74 -6.12 19.76
C LYS A 20 -6.92 -6.01 18.26
N PRO A 21 -7.44 -4.88 17.72
CA PRO A 21 -7.42 -4.72 16.28
C PRO A 21 -5.95 -4.85 15.95
N GLU A 22 -5.60 -5.94 15.27
CA GLU A 22 -4.33 -6.02 14.60
C GLU A 22 -4.31 -4.76 13.74
N SER A 23 -3.50 -3.77 14.11
CA SER A 23 -2.97 -2.78 13.17
C SER A 23 -2.03 -3.49 12.19
N GLY A 24 -2.49 -4.63 11.68
CA GLY A 24 -1.83 -5.60 10.83
C GLY A 24 -2.31 -5.36 9.41
N GLY A 25 -1.73 -4.33 8.82
CA GLY A 25 -1.90 -3.97 7.43
C GLY A 25 -1.26 -2.61 7.29
N SER A 26 -0.13 -2.53 6.58
CA SER A 26 0.38 -1.24 6.12
C SER A 26 -0.80 -0.43 5.63
N SER A 27 -0.92 0.81 6.10
CA SER A 27 -1.99 1.69 5.66
C SER A 27 -2.01 1.67 4.13
N PHE A 28 -3.20 1.67 3.51
CA PHE A 28 -3.29 1.78 2.04
C PHE A 28 -2.42 2.94 1.52
N ALA A 29 -2.30 4.02 2.29
CA ALA A 29 -1.38 5.13 2.03
C ALA A 29 0.09 4.72 1.97
N GLU A 30 0.57 3.86 2.87
CA GLU A 30 1.94 3.33 2.85
C GLU A 30 2.16 2.38 1.66
N MET A 31 1.18 1.55 1.31
CA MET A 31 1.27 0.69 0.13
C MET A 31 1.31 1.52 -1.17
N LEU A 32 0.50 2.59 -1.23
CA LEU A 32 0.47 3.51 -2.35
C LEU A 32 1.79 4.31 -2.45
N ASP A 33 2.32 4.82 -1.33
CA ASP A 33 3.61 5.52 -1.28
C ASP A 33 4.76 4.62 -1.77
N ASN A 34 4.80 3.38 -1.29
CA ASN A 34 5.79 2.40 -1.74
C ASN A 34 5.65 2.07 -3.23
N SER A 35 4.42 1.99 -3.74
CA SER A 35 4.16 1.73 -5.16
C SER A 35 4.58 2.91 -6.04
N LEU A 36 4.35 4.14 -5.59
CA LEU A 36 4.80 5.37 -6.27
C LEU A 36 6.33 5.47 -6.29
N LYS A 37 7.01 5.12 -5.20
CA LYS A 37 8.48 5.04 -5.17
C LYS A 37 9.00 4.01 -6.17
N LYS A 38 8.43 2.80 -6.17
CA LYS A 38 8.80 1.75 -7.15
C LYS A 38 8.57 2.19 -8.60
N LEU A 39 7.48 2.92 -8.88
CA LEU A 39 7.22 3.47 -10.20
C LEU A 39 8.31 4.47 -10.60
N ASN A 40 8.71 5.36 -9.69
CA ASN A 40 9.79 6.30 -9.94
C ASN A 40 11.12 5.60 -10.20
N ASP A 41 11.45 4.58 -9.41
CA ASP A 41 12.66 3.77 -9.60
C ASP A 41 12.64 3.03 -10.96
N SER A 42 11.48 2.48 -11.33
CA SER A 42 11.29 1.82 -12.63
C SER A 42 11.50 2.80 -13.80
N LYS A 43 10.96 4.01 -13.70
CA LYS A 43 11.19 5.07 -14.69
C LYS A 43 12.68 5.42 -14.80
N VAL A 44 13.36 5.67 -13.68
CA VAL A 44 14.79 6.02 -13.68
C VAL A 44 15.63 4.89 -14.27
N ASN A 45 15.29 3.63 -13.97
CA ASN A 45 15.96 2.47 -14.55
C ASN A 45 15.73 2.36 -16.07
N ALA A 46 14.50 2.59 -16.55
CA ALA A 46 14.19 2.63 -17.98
C ALA A 46 14.96 3.75 -18.71
N ASP A 47 15.07 4.93 -18.11
CA ASP A 47 15.87 6.04 -18.64
C ASP A 47 17.37 5.65 -18.70
N ASN A 48 17.88 4.98 -17.66
CA ASN A 48 19.28 4.53 -17.62
C ASN A 48 19.58 3.45 -18.67
N LEU A 49 18.67 2.48 -18.85
CA LEU A 49 18.76 1.46 -19.89
C LEU A 49 18.71 2.07 -21.29
N THR A 50 17.88 3.10 -21.48
CA THR A 50 17.82 3.86 -22.73
C THR A 50 19.15 4.56 -23.01
N ILE A 51 19.77 5.19 -22.01
CA ILE A 51 21.09 5.82 -22.15
C ILE A 51 22.17 4.78 -22.49
N LYS A 52 22.19 3.64 -21.80
CA LYS A 52 23.15 2.55 -22.05
C LYS A 52 22.98 1.90 -23.43
N PHE A 53 21.76 1.89 -23.94
CA PHE A 53 21.47 1.49 -25.31
C PHE A 53 22.03 2.48 -26.34
N LEU A 54 21.81 3.78 -26.12
CA LEU A 54 22.32 4.85 -26.99
C LEU A 54 23.86 4.93 -26.99
N THR A 55 24.52 4.54 -25.89
CA THR A 55 26.00 4.47 -25.80
C THR A 55 26.60 3.20 -26.40
N GLY A 56 25.78 2.25 -26.84
CA GLY A 56 26.22 1.02 -27.50
C GLY A 56 26.69 -0.10 -26.55
N GLU A 57 26.47 0.03 -25.23
CA GLU A 57 26.79 -1.01 -24.24
C GLU A 57 25.76 -2.15 -24.20
N VAL A 58 24.56 -1.94 -24.77
CA VAL A 58 23.47 -2.94 -24.79
C VAL A 58 23.17 -3.35 -26.23
N GLN A 59 23.46 -4.62 -26.54
CA GLN A 59 23.30 -5.18 -27.89
C GLN A 59 21.85 -5.60 -28.22
N ASP A 60 20.95 -5.53 -27.23
CA ASP A 60 19.56 -6.01 -27.30
C ASP A 60 18.54 -4.86 -27.31
N PHE A 61 18.35 -4.25 -28.48
CA PHE A 61 17.28 -3.27 -28.74
C PHE A 61 15.90 -3.75 -28.29
N HIS A 62 15.65 -5.07 -28.39
CA HIS A 62 14.41 -5.70 -27.95
C HIS A 62 14.10 -5.46 -26.47
N GLN A 63 15.10 -5.55 -25.59
CA GLN A 63 14.89 -5.35 -24.15
C GLN A 63 14.53 -3.89 -23.83
N VAL A 64 15.13 -2.94 -24.54
CA VAL A 64 14.87 -1.50 -24.37
C VAL A 64 13.46 -1.16 -24.86
N ALA A 65 13.07 -1.66 -26.03
CA ALA A 65 11.72 -1.45 -26.56
C ALA A 65 10.66 -2.04 -25.62
N ILE A 66 10.88 -3.24 -25.07
CA ILE A 66 9.96 -3.86 -24.10
C ILE A 66 9.88 -3.02 -22.82
N ALA A 67 11.03 -2.62 -22.25
CA ALA A 67 11.07 -1.80 -21.03
C ALA A 67 10.35 -0.46 -21.21
N MET A 68 10.51 0.18 -22.37
CA MET A 68 9.81 1.43 -22.71
C MET A 68 8.29 1.23 -22.77
N GLN A 69 7.85 0.12 -23.36
CA GLN A 69 6.43 -0.20 -23.50
C GLN A 69 5.79 -0.55 -22.14
N GLU A 70 6.51 -1.29 -21.30
CA GLU A 70 6.13 -1.59 -19.92
C GLU A 70 6.05 -0.33 -19.06
N ALA A 71 7.04 0.57 -19.16
CA ALA A 71 7.05 1.84 -18.43
C ALA A 71 5.85 2.73 -18.85
N SER A 72 5.54 2.79 -20.14
CA SER A 72 4.39 3.54 -20.66
C SER A 72 3.06 2.99 -20.13
N LEU A 73 2.85 1.67 -20.21
CA LEU A 73 1.64 1.02 -19.70
C LEU A 73 1.48 1.21 -18.19
N THR A 74 2.57 1.07 -17.44
CA THR A 74 2.56 1.25 -15.99
C THR A 74 2.25 2.70 -15.60
N MET A 75 2.77 3.68 -16.36
CA MET A 75 2.46 5.09 -16.15
C MET A 75 0.96 5.37 -16.41
N GLN A 76 0.39 4.80 -17.48
CA GLN A 76 -1.04 4.92 -17.77
C GLN A 76 -1.89 4.35 -16.63
N LEU A 77 -1.53 3.15 -16.14
CA LEU A 77 -2.20 2.54 -14.99
C LEU A 77 -2.11 3.43 -13.75
N ALA A 78 -0.94 4.03 -13.47
CA ALA A 78 -0.76 4.91 -12.33
C ALA A 78 -1.65 6.16 -12.40
N VAL A 79 -1.86 6.72 -13.59
CA VAL A 79 -2.77 7.84 -13.81
C VAL A 79 -4.22 7.43 -13.54
N GLU A 80 -4.65 6.26 -14.00
CA GLU A 80 -6.00 5.74 -13.72
C GLU A 80 -6.24 5.52 -12.23
N VAL A 81 -5.26 4.95 -11.53
CA VAL A 81 -5.32 4.78 -10.07
C VAL A 81 -5.43 6.14 -9.38
N ARG A 82 -4.62 7.13 -9.77
CA ARG A 82 -4.71 8.50 -9.25
C ARG A 82 -6.12 9.08 -9.45
N ASN A 83 -6.68 8.93 -10.64
CA ASN A 83 -8.02 9.42 -10.96
C ASN A 83 -9.08 8.76 -10.07
N LYS A 84 -9.03 7.43 -9.91
CA LYS A 84 -9.95 6.68 -9.04
C LYS A 84 -9.85 7.05 -7.57
N VAL A 85 -8.65 7.32 -7.06
CA VAL A 85 -8.46 7.79 -5.69
C VAL A 85 -9.08 9.17 -5.49
N ILE A 86 -8.93 10.08 -6.45
CA ILE A 86 -9.56 11.41 -6.41
C ILE A 86 -11.08 11.30 -6.47
N GLU A 87 -11.62 10.45 -7.35
CA GLU A 87 -13.06 10.19 -7.44
C GLU A 87 -13.62 9.62 -6.12
N ALA A 88 -12.95 8.63 -5.53
CA ALA A 88 -13.35 8.04 -4.26
C ALA A 88 -13.38 9.08 -3.13
N TYR A 89 -12.39 9.97 -3.09
CA TYR A 89 -12.39 11.08 -2.13
C TYR A 89 -13.58 12.04 -2.35
N GLN A 90 -13.86 12.40 -3.61
CA GLN A 90 -15.00 13.27 -3.95
C GLN A 90 -16.33 12.62 -3.59
N GLU A 91 -16.50 11.32 -3.83
CA GLU A 91 -17.73 10.57 -3.51
C GLU A 91 -17.98 10.55 -2.00
N VAL A 92 -16.96 10.22 -1.20
CA VAL A 92 -17.06 10.25 0.27
C VAL A 92 -17.43 11.64 0.79
N SER A 93 -16.84 12.69 0.20
CA SER A 93 -17.17 14.07 0.57
C SER A 93 -18.61 14.46 0.21
N ARG A 94 -19.22 13.86 -0.83
CA ARG A 94 -20.61 14.10 -1.22
C ARG A 94 -21.61 13.33 -0.35
N MET A 95 -21.20 12.21 0.25
CA MET A 95 -22.05 11.46 1.18
C MET A 95 -22.20 12.11 2.56
N GLN A 96 -21.32 13.05 2.94
CA GLN A 96 -21.28 13.67 4.28
C GLN A 96 -22.07 14.99 4.41
N ILE A 97 -22.92 15.33 3.44
CA ILE A 97 -23.89 16.45 3.56
C ILE A 97 -25.31 15.94 3.74
#